data_AF-A0A0T5NW59-F1
#
_entry.id   AF-A0A0T5NW59-F1
#
_cell.length_a   1.000
_cell.length_b   1.000
_cell.length_c   1.000
_cell.angle_alpha   90.00
_cell.angle_beta   90.00
_cell.angle_gamma   90.00
#
_symmetry.space_group_name_H-M   'P 1'
#
loop_
_entity.id
_entity.type
_entity.pdbx_description
1 polymer ?
#
loop_
_entity_poly.entity_id
_entity_poly.type
_entity_poly.pdbx_seq_one_letter_code
_entity_poly.pdbx_strand_id
1 'polypeptide(L)'
;MESLGKIAARLLGALVLCVGIWLVPMPAAAQELPPLEGYYVVENGQAVGPLPASEIEARVRDGRLSERSLVWRQGMNDWEEARFRPDLGPLIGSPRAAEADPAFNVRDFGTYLQGSWTSDPAQTDIPDMGQASVVNTIAFGADGTFRSLTKMSTVPGAPQPMSVNVEGTGTYTLSGANGETVTISFLGTSLTKIEGQPGNGFPDQLQFDATIKAMDQSTFIEDGSTYRKAAQ
;
A
#
# COMPACT_ATOMS: atom_id res chain seq x y z
N MET A 1 -6.63 1.37 -29.87
CA MET A 1 -7.07 1.25 -28.47
C MET A 1 -7.51 -0.18 -28.17
N GLU A 2 -6.74 -1.13 -28.69
CA GLU A 2 -6.95 -2.56 -28.59
C GLU A 2 -5.55 -3.13 -28.34
N SER A 3 -5.44 -4.17 -27.51
CA SER A 3 -4.19 -4.87 -27.18
C SER A 3 -3.41 -4.37 -25.95
N LEU A 4 -4.08 -4.31 -24.79
CA LEU A 4 -3.47 -4.62 -23.48
C LEU A 4 -3.46 -6.14 -23.23
N GLY A 5 -3.18 -6.89 -24.28
CA GLY A 5 -3.05 -8.34 -24.26
C GLY A 5 -1.63 -8.70 -24.70
N LYS A 6 -0.97 -9.46 -23.84
CA LYS A 6 0.26 -10.25 -24.08
C LYS A 6 1.56 -9.58 -23.64
N ILE A 7 2.06 -10.20 -22.57
CA ILE A 7 3.34 -10.08 -21.90
C ILE A 7 4.50 -10.40 -22.86
N ALA A 8 5.67 -9.88 -22.47
CA ALA A 8 7.03 -10.33 -22.78
C ALA A 8 7.76 -9.59 -23.91
N ALA A 9 8.80 -8.82 -23.57
CA ALA A 9 10.18 -9.35 -23.57
C ALA A 9 11.24 -8.23 -23.41
N ARG A 10 12.10 -8.43 -22.41
CA ARG A 10 13.58 -8.35 -22.47
C ARG A 10 14.30 -7.00 -22.67
N LEU A 11 15.10 -6.73 -21.64
CA LEU A 11 16.56 -6.44 -21.63
C LEU A 11 17.09 -5.05 -22.00
N LEU A 12 17.84 -4.56 -21.00
CA LEU A 12 18.87 -3.52 -20.98
C LEU A 12 19.62 -3.26 -22.29
N GLY A 13 19.78 -1.96 -22.57
CA GLY A 13 20.87 -1.40 -23.38
C GLY A 13 21.41 -0.15 -22.69
N ALA A 14 22.69 -0.19 -22.34
CA ALA A 14 23.44 0.88 -21.68
C ALA A 14 23.67 2.12 -22.57
N LEU A 15 24.06 3.25 -21.95
CA LEU A 15 25.32 4.00 -22.19
C LEU A 15 25.17 5.55 -22.10
N VAL A 16 25.78 6.12 -21.04
CA VAL A 16 26.68 7.29 -20.94
C VAL A 16 26.54 8.48 -21.92
N LEU A 17 26.47 9.73 -21.37
CA LEU A 17 27.43 10.87 -21.51
C LEU A 17 26.77 12.17 -20.95
N CYS A 18 27.26 12.76 -19.84
CA CYS A 18 28.36 13.75 -19.68
C CYS A 18 27.92 15.23 -19.67
N VAL A 19 28.76 16.04 -18.97
CA VAL A 19 28.80 17.50 -18.78
C VAL A 19 28.13 17.97 -17.48
N GLY A 20 28.77 18.67 -16.54
CA GLY A 20 30.12 19.23 -16.40
C GLY A 20 30.13 20.12 -15.15
N ILE A 21 31.11 19.91 -14.27
CA ILE A 21 31.23 20.43 -12.89
C ILE A 21 31.90 21.81 -12.87
N TRP A 22 31.49 22.69 -11.93
CA TRP A 22 32.37 23.71 -11.35
C TRP A 22 32.79 23.29 -9.93
N LEU A 23 34.10 23.32 -9.67
CA LEU A 23 34.77 22.95 -8.42
C LEU A 23 34.58 23.99 -7.31
N VAL A 24 34.31 23.53 -6.08
CA VAL A 24 34.64 24.23 -4.83
C VAL A 24 35.43 23.28 -3.93
N PRO A 25 36.59 23.67 -3.36
CA PRO A 25 37.42 22.77 -2.55
C PRO A 25 36.97 22.70 -1.07
N MET A 26 37.10 21.51 -0.47
CA MET A 26 36.79 21.16 0.94
C MET A 26 37.94 21.54 1.90
N PRO A 27 37.68 21.59 3.22
CA PRO A 27 38.35 20.61 4.08
C PRO A 27 37.44 19.91 5.10
N ALA A 28 37.84 18.70 5.45
CA ALA A 28 37.17 17.75 6.31
C ALA A 28 37.07 18.20 7.77
N ALA A 29 35.84 18.17 8.30
CA ALA A 29 35.52 17.67 9.64
C ALA A 29 34.02 17.34 9.65
N ALA A 30 33.61 16.38 8.81
CA ALA A 30 32.43 15.60 9.14
C ALA A 30 32.83 14.81 10.39
N GLN A 31 32.41 15.29 11.56
CA GLN A 31 32.43 14.45 12.76
C GLN A 31 31.62 13.20 12.38
N GLU A 32 32.30 12.07 12.26
CA GLU A 32 31.66 10.77 12.12
C GLU A 32 30.81 10.58 13.38
N LEU A 33 29.52 10.92 13.27
CA LEU A 33 28.53 10.51 14.25
C LEU A 33 28.71 9.00 14.41
N PRO A 34 28.74 8.48 15.66
CA PRO A 34 28.82 7.04 15.87
C PRO A 34 27.74 6.36 15.02
N PRO A 35 28.04 5.21 14.37
CA PRO A 35 27.11 4.57 13.47
C PRO A 35 25.79 4.36 14.22
N LEU A 36 24.74 5.03 13.77
CA LEU A 36 23.42 4.85 14.33
C LEU A 36 22.93 3.48 13.86
N GLU A 37 23.11 2.46 14.69
CA GLU A 37 22.66 1.10 14.41
C GLU A 37 21.12 1.06 14.37
N GLY A 38 20.56 0.99 13.18
CA GLY A 38 19.11 0.87 13.02
C GLY A 38 18.63 1.00 11.58
N TYR A 39 17.34 0.72 11.39
CA TYR A 39 16.66 0.80 10.11
C TYR A 39 15.78 2.04 10.05
N TYR A 40 15.86 2.77 8.96
CA TYR A 40 14.81 3.70 8.55
C TYR A 40 13.72 2.92 7.84
N VAL A 41 12.47 3.33 8.06
CA VAL A 41 11.26 2.75 7.45
C VAL A 41 10.43 3.87 6.84
N VAL A 42 9.61 3.58 5.83
CA VAL A 42 8.67 4.56 5.29
C VAL A 42 7.33 4.47 6.03
N GLU A 43 6.98 5.52 6.78
CA GLU A 43 5.68 5.70 7.45
C GLU A 43 5.04 6.99 6.94
N ASN A 44 3.79 6.95 6.46
CA ASN A 44 3.07 8.12 5.92
C ASN A 44 3.84 8.88 4.81
N GLY A 45 4.63 8.16 4.00
CA GLY A 45 5.45 8.75 2.94
C GLY A 45 6.74 9.43 3.43
N GLN A 46 7.07 9.31 4.72
CA GLN A 46 8.29 9.87 5.30
C GLN A 46 9.21 8.76 5.83
N ALA A 47 10.51 8.98 5.68
CA ALA A 47 11.52 8.13 6.29
C ALA A 47 11.58 8.38 7.81
N VAL A 48 11.31 7.35 8.60
CA VAL A 48 11.35 7.38 10.07
C VAL A 48 12.47 6.46 10.54
N GLY A 49 13.45 6.98 11.29
CA GLY A 49 14.56 6.20 11.81
C GLY A 49 15.80 7.04 12.13
N PRO A 50 16.95 6.39 12.41
CA PRO A 50 17.15 4.94 12.41
C PRO A 50 16.53 4.29 13.65
N LEU A 51 15.73 3.25 13.44
CA LEU A 51 15.01 2.53 14.47
C LEU A 51 15.83 1.34 14.96
N PRO A 52 16.00 1.15 16.27
CA PRO A 52 16.66 -0.02 16.81
C PRO A 52 15.80 -1.27 16.60
N ALA A 53 16.43 -2.45 16.70
CA ALA A 53 15.75 -3.73 16.46
C ALA A 53 14.48 -3.94 17.30
N SER A 54 14.47 -3.49 18.57
CA SER A 54 13.30 -3.59 19.47
C SER A 54 12.10 -2.80 18.96
N GLU A 55 12.36 -1.69 18.28
CA GLU A 55 11.36 -0.77 17.75
C GLU A 55 10.88 -1.23 16.37
N ILE A 56 11.75 -1.86 15.58
CA ILE A 56 11.38 -2.65 14.39
C ILE A 56 10.47 -3.81 14.79
N GLU A 57 10.80 -4.56 15.84
CA GLU A 57 9.98 -5.66 16.35
C GLU A 57 8.60 -5.17 16.84
N ALA A 58 8.56 -4.05 17.57
CA ALA A 58 7.30 -3.44 17.99
C ALA A 58 6.41 -3.06 16.79
N ARG A 59 7.02 -2.50 15.73
CA ARG A 59 6.32 -2.15 14.50
C ARG A 59 5.88 -3.35 13.67
N VAL A 60 6.62 -4.45 13.70
CA VAL A 60 6.15 -5.70 13.10
C VAL A 60 4.94 -6.23 13.88
N ARG A 61 5.02 -6.19 15.22
CA ARG A 61 3.97 -6.70 16.11
C ARG A 61 2.66 -5.93 15.99
N ASP A 62 2.72 -4.61 15.81
CA ASP A 62 1.54 -3.75 15.65
C ASP A 62 1.10 -3.56 14.19
N GLY A 63 1.78 -4.23 13.25
CA GLY A 63 1.42 -4.25 11.84
C GLY A 63 1.79 -2.99 11.04
N ARG A 64 2.56 -2.07 11.62
CA ARG A 64 3.11 -0.88 10.93
C ARG A 64 4.30 -1.20 10.03
N LEU A 65 4.93 -2.36 10.22
CA LEU A 65 6.03 -2.85 9.38
C LEU A 65 5.74 -4.27 8.91
N SER A 66 5.80 -4.50 7.61
CA SER A 66 5.55 -5.80 6.97
C SER A 66 6.71 -6.21 6.06
N GLU A 67 6.62 -7.41 5.50
CA GLU A 67 7.52 -7.92 4.45
C GLU A 67 7.70 -6.96 3.26
N ARG A 68 6.69 -6.13 2.97
CA ARG A 68 6.69 -5.18 1.85
C ARG A 68 7.12 -3.77 2.24
N SER A 69 7.34 -3.51 3.53
CA SER A 69 7.78 -2.20 3.99
C SER A 69 9.15 -1.87 3.43
N LEU A 70 9.30 -0.63 2.94
CA LEU A 70 10.61 -0.13 2.52
C LEU A 70 11.45 0.17 3.74
N VAL A 71 12.63 -0.44 3.78
CA VAL A 71 13.62 -0.29 4.82
C VAL A 71 14.94 0.15 4.22
N TRP A 72 15.67 0.98 4.96
CA TRP A 72 17.00 1.41 4.60
C TRP A 72 17.86 1.49 5.84
N ARG A 73 19.14 1.19 5.74
CA ARG A 73 20.10 1.43 6.82
C ARG A 73 21.41 1.94 6.23
N GLN A 74 22.23 2.52 7.10
CA GLN A 74 23.55 2.99 6.70
C GLN A 74 24.35 1.87 6.02
N GLY A 75 24.87 2.18 4.82
CA GLY A 75 25.61 1.23 3.98
C GLY A 75 24.77 0.53 2.90
N MET A 76 23.45 0.78 2.83
CA MET A 76 22.63 0.35 1.69
C MET A 76 22.68 1.38 0.56
N ASN A 77 22.71 0.90 -0.69
CA ASN A 77 22.72 1.76 -1.87
C ASN A 77 21.34 2.40 -2.10
N ASP A 78 20.26 1.65 -1.88
CA ASP A 78 18.88 2.07 -2.09
C ASP A 78 17.96 1.51 -1.01
N TRP A 79 16.74 2.07 -0.92
CA TRP A 79 15.66 1.49 -0.12
C TRP A 79 15.28 0.12 -0.67
N GLU A 80 15.05 -0.83 0.22
CA GLU A 80 14.75 -2.20 -0.16
C GLU A 80 13.52 -2.69 0.60
N GLU A 81 12.77 -3.62 0.04
CA GLU A 81 11.68 -4.25 0.78
C GLU A 81 12.24 -5.15 1.89
N ALA A 82 11.58 -5.10 3.03
CA ALA A 82 11.99 -5.80 4.24
C ALA A 82 12.17 -7.32 4.04
N ARG A 83 11.38 -7.94 3.16
CA ARG A 83 11.50 -9.37 2.80
C ARG A 83 12.82 -9.75 2.15
N PHE A 84 13.50 -8.81 1.49
CA PHE A 84 14.78 -9.07 0.84
C PHE A 84 15.96 -8.88 1.79
N ARG A 85 15.72 -8.40 3.02
CA ARG A 85 16.71 -8.25 4.08
C ARG A 85 16.81 -9.53 4.90
N PRO A 86 17.87 -10.35 4.73
CA PRO A 86 17.99 -11.60 5.47
C PRO A 86 18.14 -11.36 6.97
N ASP A 87 18.71 -10.22 7.37
CA ASP A 87 18.90 -9.84 8.77
C ASP A 87 17.61 -9.36 9.45
N LEU A 88 16.59 -8.99 8.67
CA LEU A 88 15.24 -8.76 9.18
C LEU A 88 14.37 -10.03 9.13
N GLY A 89 14.81 -11.07 8.41
CA GLY A 89 14.08 -12.34 8.27
C GLY A 89 13.58 -12.94 9.59
N PRO A 90 14.33 -12.95 10.70
CA PRO A 90 13.81 -13.44 11.98
C PRO A 90 12.75 -12.53 12.64
N LEU A 91 12.77 -11.22 12.35
CA LEU A 91 11.83 -10.24 12.88
C LEU A 91 10.58 -10.13 12.01
N ILE A 92 10.72 -10.31 10.70
CA ILE A 92 9.70 -10.06 9.67
C ILE A 92 9.14 -11.36 9.11
N GLY A 93 9.90 -12.45 9.14
CA GLY A 93 9.49 -13.82 8.81
C GLY A 93 8.78 -14.55 9.95
N SER A 94 8.34 -13.79 10.94
CA SER A 94 7.15 -14.14 11.67
C SER A 94 6.41 -12.85 11.94
N PRO A 95 5.52 -12.46 11.02
CA PRO A 95 4.20 -12.40 11.59
C PRO A 95 3.99 -13.84 12.13
N ARG A 96 3.83 -14.00 13.46
CA ARG A 96 2.52 -14.58 13.77
C ARG A 96 1.66 -13.65 12.95
N ALA A 97 1.04 -14.16 11.90
CA ALA A 97 -0.08 -13.43 11.38
C ALA A 97 -0.86 -12.96 12.66
N ALA A 98 -1.81 -12.07 12.53
CA ALA A 98 -3.02 -12.53 13.19
C ALA A 98 -3.17 -13.97 12.65
N GLU A 99 -2.73 -15.02 13.39
CA GLU A 99 -3.22 -16.36 13.23
C GLU A 99 -4.69 -16.01 13.19
N ALA A 100 -5.23 -15.94 11.96
CA ALA A 100 -6.63 -15.64 11.75
C ALA A 100 -7.23 -16.55 12.77
N ASP A 101 -7.82 -15.98 13.83
CA ASP A 101 -8.10 -16.76 15.03
C ASP A 101 -8.74 -18.01 14.45
N PRO A 102 -8.18 -19.22 14.62
CA PRO A 102 -8.61 -20.35 13.80
C PRO A 102 -10.08 -20.68 14.04
N ALA A 103 -10.75 -19.95 14.95
CA ALA A 103 -12.17 -19.89 15.18
C ALA A 103 -12.88 -18.55 14.81
N PHE A 104 -12.25 -17.53 14.23
CA PHE A 104 -12.90 -16.28 13.83
C PHE A 104 -13.82 -16.52 12.64
N ASN A 105 -15.06 -16.86 12.98
CA ASN A 105 -16.14 -17.05 12.04
C ASN A 105 -17.10 -15.88 12.16
N VAL A 106 -17.27 -15.17 11.06
CA VAL A 106 -18.23 -14.10 10.92
C VAL A 106 -19.61 -14.69 10.67
N ARG A 107 -20.52 -14.55 11.64
CA ARG A 107 -21.92 -15.00 11.50
C ARG A 107 -22.73 -14.10 10.58
N ASP A 108 -22.42 -12.82 10.57
CA ASP A 108 -23.11 -11.81 9.79
C ASP A 108 -22.09 -10.84 9.18
N PHE A 109 -21.77 -11.08 7.90
CA PHE A 109 -20.85 -10.23 7.16
C PHE A 109 -21.39 -8.82 6.92
N GLY A 110 -22.71 -8.63 6.90
CA GLY A 110 -23.33 -7.32 6.76
C GLY A 110 -23.06 -6.44 7.98
N THR A 111 -23.14 -7.01 9.18
CA THR A 111 -22.76 -6.29 10.41
C THR A 111 -21.25 -6.15 10.54
N TYR A 112 -20.48 -7.19 10.22
CA TYR A 112 -19.02 -7.17 10.31
C TYR A 112 -18.39 -6.03 9.49
N LEU A 113 -18.81 -5.89 8.23
CA LEU A 113 -18.24 -4.90 7.29
C LEU A 113 -18.63 -3.45 7.62
N GLN A 114 -19.65 -3.19 8.44
CA GLN A 114 -20.06 -1.83 8.74
C GLN A 114 -18.93 -0.96 9.29
N GLY A 115 -18.89 0.29 8.84
CA GLY A 115 -17.87 1.27 9.22
C GLY A 115 -16.87 1.52 8.11
N SER A 116 -15.77 2.20 8.45
CA SER A 116 -14.72 2.57 7.50
C SER A 116 -13.51 1.66 7.63
N TRP A 117 -12.96 1.27 6.49
CA TRP A 117 -11.84 0.37 6.32
C TRP A 117 -10.82 0.99 5.39
N THR A 118 -9.54 0.88 5.73
CA THR A 118 -8.45 1.39 4.91
C THR A 118 -7.50 0.26 4.59
N SER A 119 -7.13 0.12 3.32
CA SER A 119 -6.14 -0.84 2.87
C SER A 119 -4.74 -0.45 3.34
N ASP A 120 -3.87 -1.44 3.50
CA ASP A 120 -2.44 -1.16 3.52
C ASP A 120 -2.01 -0.48 2.21
N PRO A 121 -1.02 0.43 2.26
CA PRO A 121 -0.43 0.98 1.06
C PRO A 121 0.21 -0.12 0.21
N ALA A 122 -0.22 -0.23 -1.03
CA ALA A 122 0.36 -1.15 -2.01
C ALA A 122 1.05 -0.34 -3.11
N GLN A 123 2.32 -0.64 -3.39
CA GLN A 123 2.97 -0.13 -4.60
C GLN A 123 2.62 -1.03 -5.78
N THR A 124 2.14 -0.41 -6.85
CA THR A 124 1.85 -1.08 -8.12
C THR A 124 2.33 -0.22 -9.27
N ASP A 125 2.76 -0.87 -10.34
CA ASP A 125 3.00 -0.20 -11.61
C ASP A 125 1.63 0.11 -12.24
N ILE A 126 1.32 1.40 -12.38
CA ILE A 126 0.10 1.86 -13.04
C ILE A 126 0.48 2.37 -14.42
N PRO A 127 -0.20 1.93 -15.50
CA PRO A 127 -0.01 2.48 -16.83
C PRO A 127 -0.03 4.00 -16.82
N ASP A 128 0.89 4.63 -17.54
CA ASP A 128 1.07 6.08 -17.64
C ASP A 128 1.56 6.81 -16.36
N MET A 129 1.38 6.23 -15.17
CA MET A 129 1.93 6.80 -13.91
C MET A 129 3.29 6.17 -13.52
N GLY A 130 3.57 4.94 -13.97
CA GLY A 130 4.68 4.14 -13.45
C GLY A 130 4.39 3.62 -12.03
N GLN A 131 5.44 3.40 -11.24
CA GLN A 131 5.30 2.96 -9.85
C GLN A 131 4.53 4.00 -9.02
N ALA A 132 3.40 3.57 -8.47
CA ALA A 132 2.53 4.39 -7.63
C ALA A 132 2.12 3.64 -6.36
N SER A 133 2.03 4.36 -5.26
CA SER A 133 1.42 3.89 -4.02
C SER A 133 -0.08 4.06 -4.10
N VAL A 134 -0.82 2.99 -3.80
CA VAL A 134 -2.28 2.94 -3.81
C VAL A 134 -2.77 2.65 -2.40
N VAL A 135 -3.69 3.48 -1.93
CA VAL A 135 -4.41 3.28 -0.66
C VAL A 135 -5.89 3.41 -0.95
N ASN A 136 -6.67 2.39 -0.58
CA ASN A 136 -8.12 2.43 -0.71
C ASN A 136 -8.77 2.61 0.66
N THR A 137 -9.77 3.48 0.75
CA THR A 137 -10.63 3.59 1.93
C THR A 137 -12.06 3.33 1.52
N ILE A 138 -12.72 2.36 2.14
CA ILE A 138 -14.12 2.01 1.88
C ILE A 138 -14.93 2.17 3.17
N ALA A 139 -16.07 2.83 3.09
CA ALA A 139 -17.06 2.89 4.15
C ALA A 139 -18.31 2.12 3.73
N PHE A 140 -18.68 1.11 4.52
CA PHE A 140 -19.89 0.32 4.31
C PHE A 140 -21.00 0.77 5.27
N GLY A 141 -22.14 1.13 4.70
CA GLY A 141 -23.36 1.47 5.42
C GLY A 141 -24.16 0.22 5.81
N ALA A 142 -24.92 0.34 6.90
CA ALA A 142 -25.86 -0.70 7.35
C ALA A 142 -27.05 -0.89 6.38
N ASP A 143 -27.26 0.07 5.48
CA ASP A 143 -28.30 0.09 4.45
C ASP A 143 -27.86 -0.59 3.14
N GLY A 144 -26.67 -1.21 3.11
CA GLY A 144 -26.13 -1.84 1.90
C GLY A 144 -25.50 -0.84 0.92
N THR A 145 -25.25 0.40 1.34
CA THR A 145 -24.52 1.38 0.53
C THR A 145 -23.03 1.38 0.84
N PHE A 146 -22.21 1.79 -0.13
CA PHE A 146 -20.79 2.01 0.11
C PHE A 146 -20.34 3.37 -0.43
N ARG A 147 -19.27 3.88 0.17
CA ARG A 147 -18.48 4.99 -0.35
C ARG A 147 -17.02 4.57 -0.34
N SER A 148 -16.29 4.87 -1.40
CA SER A 148 -14.87 4.54 -1.50
C SER A 148 -14.06 5.77 -1.92
N LEU A 149 -12.81 5.80 -1.48
CA LEU A 149 -11.80 6.76 -1.90
C LEU A 149 -10.50 5.99 -2.11
N THR A 150 -10.11 5.84 -3.37
CA THR A 150 -8.79 5.32 -3.72
C THR A 150 -7.86 6.50 -4.01
N LYS A 151 -6.74 6.56 -3.29
CA LYS A 151 -5.67 7.53 -3.51
C LYS A 151 -4.50 6.82 -4.15
N MET A 152 -4.05 7.34 -5.28
CA MET A 152 -2.89 6.86 -6.01
C MET A 152 -1.89 8.01 -6.12
N SER A 153 -0.66 7.80 -5.72
CA SER A 153 0.40 8.80 -5.85
C SER A 153 1.67 8.15 -6.37
N THR A 154 2.36 8.78 -7.32
CA THR A 154 3.66 8.27 -7.77
C THR A 154 4.67 8.24 -6.63
N VAL A 155 5.56 7.25 -6.66
CA VAL A 155 6.60 7.11 -5.64
C VAL A 155 7.60 8.28 -5.69
N PRO A 156 8.24 8.63 -4.56
CA PRO A 156 9.27 9.66 -4.53
C PRO A 156 10.38 9.41 -5.56
N GLY A 157 10.78 10.45 -6.29
CA GLY A 157 11.79 10.35 -7.36
C GLY A 157 11.23 10.08 -8.76
N ALA A 158 9.91 9.94 -8.90
CA ALA A 158 9.28 9.89 -10.21
C ALA A 158 9.55 11.18 -11.02
N PRO A 159 9.81 11.08 -12.35
CA PRO A 159 10.08 12.26 -13.19
C PRO A 159 8.96 13.29 -13.20
N GLN A 160 7.71 12.83 -13.03
CA GLN A 160 6.53 13.68 -12.90
C GLN A 160 5.69 13.21 -11.70
N PRO A 161 5.71 13.93 -10.56
CA PRO A 161 4.87 13.58 -9.43
C PRO A 161 3.40 13.82 -9.80
N MET A 162 2.56 12.82 -9.56
CA MET A 162 1.13 12.91 -9.82
C MET A 162 0.35 12.18 -8.73
N SER A 163 -0.79 12.77 -8.38
CA SER A 163 -1.75 12.21 -7.45
C SER A 163 -3.10 12.10 -8.13
N VAL A 164 -3.76 10.97 -7.95
CA VAL A 164 -5.07 10.66 -8.52
C VAL A 164 -5.97 10.16 -7.41
N ASN A 165 -7.15 10.75 -7.30
CA ASN A 165 -8.19 10.35 -6.37
C ASN A 165 -9.35 9.76 -7.17
N VAL A 166 -9.82 8.57 -6.77
CA VAL A 166 -11.01 7.94 -7.33
C VAL A 166 -12.02 7.84 -6.21
N GLU A 167 -13.12 8.58 -6.33
CA GLU A 167 -14.23 8.55 -5.40
C GLU A 167 -15.31 7.63 -5.96
N GLY A 168 -15.71 6.59 -5.24
CA GLY A 168 -16.77 5.67 -5.65
C GLY A 168 -17.96 5.69 -4.70
N THR A 169 -19.18 5.55 -5.22
CA THR A 169 -20.39 5.43 -4.41
C THR A 169 -21.38 4.47 -5.04
N GLY A 170 -22.12 3.73 -4.24
CA GLY A 170 -23.15 2.83 -4.75
C GLY A 170 -23.71 1.90 -3.70
N THR A 171 -24.11 0.72 -4.14
CA THR A 171 -24.62 -0.37 -3.31
C THR A 171 -23.73 -1.58 -3.39
N TYR A 172 -23.70 -2.39 -2.33
CA TYR A 172 -23.06 -3.69 -2.32
C TYR A 172 -24.05 -4.78 -1.95
N THR A 173 -23.82 -5.99 -2.44
CA THR A 173 -24.56 -7.19 -2.02
C THR A 173 -23.59 -8.27 -1.60
N LEU A 174 -24.04 -9.15 -0.70
CA LEU A 174 -23.24 -10.23 -0.16
C LEU A 174 -23.83 -11.57 -0.57
N SER A 175 -22.99 -12.49 -1.01
CA SER A 175 -23.39 -13.85 -1.38
C SER A 175 -22.31 -14.87 -0.99
N GLY A 176 -22.70 -16.14 -0.88
CA GLY A 176 -21.74 -17.23 -0.64
C GLY A 176 -21.01 -17.19 0.71
N ALA A 177 -21.56 -16.51 1.72
CA ALA A 177 -20.91 -16.43 3.04
C ALA A 177 -20.79 -17.80 3.72
N ASN A 178 -19.59 -18.15 4.18
CA ASN A 178 -19.31 -19.44 4.84
C ASN A 178 -18.64 -19.31 6.22
N GLY A 179 -18.68 -18.12 6.83
CA GLY A 179 -18.06 -17.83 8.13
C GLY A 179 -16.65 -17.25 8.01
N GLU A 180 -15.85 -17.74 7.06
CA GLU A 180 -14.49 -17.23 6.82
C GLU A 180 -14.44 -16.22 5.68
N THR A 181 -15.24 -16.47 4.65
CA THR A 181 -15.25 -15.70 3.41
C THR A 181 -16.66 -15.30 2.98
N VAL A 182 -16.75 -14.24 2.20
CA VAL A 182 -17.96 -13.79 1.53
C VAL A 182 -17.60 -13.19 0.17
N THR A 183 -18.44 -13.42 -0.84
CA THR A 183 -18.36 -12.67 -2.10
C THR A 183 -19.15 -11.39 -1.94
N ILE A 184 -18.49 -10.27 -2.18
CA ILE A 184 -19.11 -8.95 -2.22
C ILE A 184 -19.20 -8.49 -3.68
N SER A 185 -20.38 -8.03 -4.08
CA SER A 185 -20.64 -7.49 -5.41
C SER A 185 -20.97 -6.02 -5.30
N PHE A 186 -20.19 -5.16 -5.95
CA PHE A 186 -20.36 -3.72 -5.96
C PHE A 186 -21.08 -3.27 -7.22
N LEU A 187 -22.01 -2.32 -7.07
CA LEU A 187 -22.66 -1.64 -8.17
C LEU A 187 -22.79 -0.14 -7.84
N GLY A 188 -22.31 0.73 -8.71
CA GLY A 188 -22.36 2.17 -8.48
C GLY A 188 -21.65 2.97 -9.56
N THR A 189 -21.15 4.13 -9.14
CA THR A 189 -20.40 5.05 -9.99
C THR A 189 -19.08 5.40 -9.33
N SER A 190 -18.11 5.78 -10.14
CA SER A 190 -16.85 6.38 -9.69
C SER A 190 -16.59 7.71 -10.37
N LEU A 191 -15.77 8.54 -9.74
CA LEU A 191 -15.31 9.81 -10.26
C LEU A 191 -13.81 9.92 -10.03
N THR A 192 -13.04 9.90 -11.11
CA THR A 192 -11.58 10.05 -11.08
C THR A 192 -11.20 11.51 -11.19
N LYS A 193 -10.38 12.01 -10.27
CA LYS A 193 -9.82 13.36 -10.29
C LYS A 193 -8.30 13.29 -10.20
N ILE A 194 -7.64 13.95 -11.15
CA ILE A 194 -6.19 14.10 -11.15
C ILE A 194 -5.87 15.42 -10.45
N GLU A 195 -5.05 15.37 -9.40
CA GLU A 195 -4.68 16.56 -8.64
C GLU A 195 -3.94 17.55 -9.54
N GLY A 196 -4.35 18.83 -9.48
CA GLY A 196 -3.78 19.89 -10.31
C GLY A 196 -4.37 20.00 -11.73
N GLN A 197 -5.20 19.04 -12.19
CA GLN A 197 -5.92 19.19 -13.45
C GLN A 197 -7.26 19.93 -13.25
N PRO A 198 -7.54 21.00 -14.03
CA PRO A 198 -8.82 21.68 -13.98
C PRO A 198 -9.92 20.81 -14.61
N GLY A 199 -11.11 20.81 -14.02
CA GLY A 199 -12.28 20.08 -14.52
C GLY A 199 -13.06 19.36 -13.42
N ASN A 200 -14.15 18.71 -13.81
CA ASN A 200 -15.04 18.00 -12.87
C ASN A 200 -14.59 16.55 -12.58
N GLY A 201 -13.54 16.07 -13.24
CA GLY A 201 -13.10 14.68 -13.20
C GLY A 201 -13.74 13.81 -14.28
N PHE A 202 -13.36 12.54 -14.29
CA PHE A 202 -13.79 11.53 -15.26
C PHE A 202 -14.76 10.56 -14.56
N PRO A 203 -16.08 10.65 -14.82
CA PRO A 203 -17.04 9.73 -14.25
C PRO A 203 -16.98 8.38 -14.96
N ASP A 204 -17.19 7.29 -14.23
CA ASP A 204 -17.29 5.93 -14.76
C ASP A 204 -18.33 5.10 -14.00
N GLN A 205 -18.75 3.98 -14.58
CA GLN A 205 -19.54 2.97 -13.87
C GLN A 205 -18.62 2.06 -13.05
N LEU A 206 -19.08 1.68 -11.87
CA LEU A 206 -18.36 0.78 -10.99
C LEU A 206 -19.19 -0.49 -10.84
N GLN A 207 -18.69 -1.59 -11.38
CA GLN A 207 -19.26 -2.92 -11.20
C GLN A 207 -18.14 -3.94 -11.14
N PHE A 208 -17.99 -4.58 -9.99
CA PHE A 208 -17.02 -5.65 -9.79
C PHE A 208 -17.42 -6.53 -8.61
N ASP A 209 -16.89 -7.74 -8.61
CA ASP A 209 -17.02 -8.68 -7.51
C ASP A 209 -15.64 -8.87 -6.87
N ALA A 210 -15.60 -9.02 -5.55
CA ALA A 210 -14.39 -9.33 -4.81
C ALA A 210 -14.68 -10.39 -3.75
N THR A 211 -13.65 -11.11 -3.32
CA THR A 211 -13.77 -12.04 -2.20
C THR A 211 -13.15 -11.43 -0.96
N ILE A 212 -13.97 -11.26 0.08
CA ILE A 212 -13.50 -10.84 1.39
C ILE A 212 -13.25 -12.08 2.24
N LYS A 213 -12.05 -12.18 2.80
CA LYS A 213 -11.70 -13.13 3.87
C LYS A 213 -11.54 -12.37 5.18
N ALA A 214 -12.38 -12.68 6.15
CA ALA A 214 -12.25 -12.11 7.49
C ALA A 214 -11.05 -12.74 8.22
N MET A 215 -10.25 -11.91 8.90
CA MET A 215 -9.06 -12.36 9.63
C MET A 215 -9.27 -12.21 11.14
N ASP A 216 -9.86 -11.08 11.56
CA ASP A 216 -10.24 -10.78 12.93
C ASP A 216 -11.36 -9.70 12.94
N GLN A 217 -11.75 -9.17 14.10
CA GLN A 217 -12.83 -8.17 14.22
C GLN A 217 -12.58 -6.84 13.50
N SER A 218 -11.32 -6.56 13.16
CA SER A 218 -10.82 -5.29 12.63
C SER A 218 -9.98 -5.44 11.37
N THR A 219 -9.83 -6.65 10.84
CA THR A 219 -8.98 -6.94 9.68
C THR A 219 -9.66 -7.90 8.72
N PHE A 220 -9.70 -7.55 7.43
CA PHE A 220 -10.03 -8.48 6.36
C PHE A 220 -9.03 -8.39 5.19
N ILE A 221 -9.02 -9.42 4.36
CA ILE A 221 -8.29 -9.44 3.09
C ILE A 221 -9.29 -9.43 1.94
N GLU A 222 -9.09 -8.55 0.97
CA GLU A 222 -9.85 -8.48 -0.28
C GLU A 222 -8.85 -8.60 -1.44
N ASP A 223 -8.94 -9.70 -2.20
CA ASP A 223 -8.09 -10.00 -3.35
C ASP A 223 -6.58 -9.75 -3.12
N GLY A 224 -6.10 -10.06 -1.91
CA GLY A 224 -4.70 -9.93 -1.49
C GLY A 224 -4.33 -8.59 -0.84
N SER A 225 -5.24 -7.61 -0.84
CA SER A 225 -5.08 -6.36 -0.09
C SER A 225 -5.62 -6.51 1.32
N THR A 226 -4.83 -6.13 2.32
CA THR A 226 -5.27 -6.18 3.73
C THR A 226 -5.93 -4.86 4.09
N TYR A 227 -7.15 -4.92 4.63
CA TYR A 227 -7.90 -3.78 5.11
C TYR A 227 -8.02 -3.80 6.62
N ARG A 228 -7.80 -2.64 7.25
CA ARG A 228 -7.96 -2.42 8.68
C ARG A 228 -9.09 -1.45 8.94
N LYS A 229 -9.90 -1.76 9.95
CA LYS A 229 -10.98 -0.89 10.41
C LYS A 229 -10.38 0.39 10.99
N ALA A 230 -10.87 1.55 10.56
CA ALA A 230 -10.42 2.83 11.12
C ALA A 230 -10.75 2.89 12.62
N ALA A 231 -9.81 3.39 13.43
CA ALA A 231 -10.06 3.64 14.84
C ALA A 231 -11.16 4.71 14.97
N GLN A 232 -12.16 4.44 15.82
CA GLN A 232 -13.20 5.41 16.18
C GLN A 232 -12.66 6.49 17.11
#